data_AF-A0A1I7UJ57-F1
#
_entry.id   AF-A0A1I7UJ57-F1
#
_cell.length_a   1.000
_cell.length_b   1.000
_cell.length_c   1.000
_cell.angle_alpha   90.00
_cell.angle_beta   90.00
_cell.angle_gamma   90.00
#
_symmetry.space_group_name_H-M   'P 1'
#
loop_
_entity.id
_entity.type
_entity.pdbx_description
1 polymer ?
#
loop_
_entity_poly.entity_id
_entity_poly.type
_entity_poly.pdbx_seq_one_letter_code
_entity_poly.pdbx_strand_id
1 'polypeptide(L)'
;MGPGGSRRPRNSQHATPATASAASRNGTNQQQQQKDHEHDFDIVAYRTTFWRTFFFYALSFGTCGLFRLFLHWYPKLLIQFRAKLCSVESADLVLVVDNHNRHDICKVYHRNRSGTDHTVVANTDGTLTELEDLRWFKYRKLQYTWIDGEWSTPSRAYSHVTPEVLAKSAPPSGLKADDVALRRTYFGMNVMPVKLSPFYELVYKEVLSPFYIFQAVSVTVWYVDDYVWYAALIIVMSLYSVIMTLRQTRSQQRRLQSMVVEHEEVEVIRENGRVCTLDSSEIVPGDVLVIPPQGCMMYCDCVLLNGTVIVNESMLTGESIPIYKVCDLG
;
A
#
# COMPACT_ATOMS: atom_id res chain seq x y z
N MET A 1 63.31 27.67 68.88
CA MET A 1 63.22 29.03 68.33
C MET A 1 62.16 29.01 67.23
N GLY A 2 61.10 29.80 67.36
CA GLY A 2 60.09 29.99 66.29
C GLY A 2 60.65 30.78 65.10
N PRO A 3 59.82 31.33 64.18
CA PRO A 3 58.35 31.48 64.19
C PRO A 3 57.65 30.93 62.92
N GLY A 4 56.32 30.73 62.91
CA GLY A 4 55.33 31.67 62.36
C GLY A 4 55.06 31.36 60.87
N GLY A 5 53.88 31.00 60.38
CA GLY A 5 52.50 31.30 60.75
C GLY A 5 51.86 32.03 59.57
N SER A 6 50.87 31.45 58.86
CA SER A 6 49.82 32.21 58.14
C SER A 6 48.74 31.30 57.48
N ARG A 7 47.52 31.44 58.03
CA ARG A 7 46.19 31.56 57.37
C ARG A 7 45.57 30.43 56.51
N ARG A 8 44.51 29.85 57.10
CA ARG A 8 43.24 29.31 56.53
C ARG A 8 42.39 30.43 55.86
N PRO A 9 41.31 30.20 55.06
CA PRO A 9 40.12 29.32 55.31
C PRO A 9 39.70 28.42 54.11
N ARG A 10 39.05 27.25 54.26
CA ARG A 10 37.75 26.83 54.85
C ARG A 10 36.60 26.78 53.83
N ASN A 11 36.23 25.56 53.42
CA ASN A 11 34.88 24.96 53.43
C ASN A 11 35.02 23.61 52.68
N SER A 12 35.05 22.40 53.28
CA SER A 12 34.10 21.71 54.18
C SER A 12 32.67 21.87 53.68
N GLN A 13 32.01 20.82 53.15
CA GLN A 13 31.36 19.71 53.87
C GLN A 13 30.60 18.89 52.79
N HIS A 14 30.21 17.62 52.85
CA HIS A 14 30.24 16.47 53.77
C HIS A 14 29.94 15.24 52.85
N ALA A 15 30.76 14.18 52.83
CA ALA A 15 30.56 12.87 53.47
C ALA A 15 29.19 12.20 53.17
N THR A 16 29.08 11.21 52.27
CA THR A 16 29.28 9.73 52.42
C THR A 16 28.30 9.03 53.39
N PRO A 17 28.21 7.68 53.44
CA PRO A 17 27.95 6.68 52.39
C PRO A 17 26.90 5.64 52.88
N ALA A 18 26.69 4.53 52.15
CA ALA A 18 26.28 3.18 52.58
C ALA A 18 25.15 2.60 51.70
N THR A 19 25.00 1.31 51.40
CA THR A 19 25.85 0.11 51.34
C THR A 19 25.01 -0.91 50.54
N ALA A 20 25.68 -1.80 49.81
CA ALA A 20 25.15 -2.93 49.06
C ALA A 20 24.10 -3.81 49.78
N SER A 21 23.22 -4.47 49.01
CA SER A 21 23.32 -5.92 48.75
C SER A 21 22.05 -6.51 48.08
N ALA A 22 22.32 -7.48 47.19
CA ALA A 22 21.52 -8.67 46.87
C ALA A 22 20.25 -8.59 45.99
N ALA A 23 20.46 -9.03 44.74
CA ALA A 23 19.91 -10.27 44.18
C ALA A 23 18.51 -10.27 43.50
N SER A 24 18.57 -10.56 42.19
CA SER A 24 17.79 -11.59 41.48
C SER A 24 16.49 -11.17 40.75
N ARG A 25 16.39 -11.70 39.52
CA ARG A 25 15.19 -11.89 38.66
C ARG A 25 14.62 -10.67 37.93
N ASN A 26 15.05 -10.50 36.67
CA ASN A 26 14.23 -10.85 35.50
C ASN A 26 14.95 -10.40 34.21
N GLY A 27 15.82 -11.28 33.70
CA GLY A 27 16.27 -11.26 32.32
C GLY A 27 15.35 -12.13 31.49
N THR A 28 14.26 -11.55 31.00
CA THR A 28 13.37 -12.08 29.94
C THR A 28 12.29 -11.02 29.73
N ASN A 29 12.45 -10.18 28.69
CA ASN A 29 11.38 -9.42 27.98
C ASN A 29 11.97 -8.26 27.16
N GLN A 30 13.06 -8.49 26.42
CA GLN A 30 13.56 -7.51 25.44
C GLN A 30 13.85 -8.12 24.06
N GLN A 31 13.33 -9.32 23.77
CA GLN A 31 13.36 -9.86 22.41
C GLN A 31 11.94 -9.86 21.82
N GLN A 32 11.80 -9.01 20.81
CA GLN A 32 10.86 -9.13 19.69
C GLN A 32 9.37 -9.32 20.02
N GLN A 33 8.74 -8.22 20.43
CA GLN A 33 7.46 -7.83 19.83
C GLN A 33 7.71 -6.66 18.89
N GLN A 34 8.43 -6.94 17.80
CA GLN A 34 8.37 -6.13 16.60
C GLN A 34 7.01 -6.47 15.96
N LYS A 35 5.93 -5.92 16.51
CA LYS A 35 4.65 -5.88 15.78
C LYS A 35 4.89 -5.03 14.55
N ASP A 36 4.69 -5.61 13.37
CA ASP A 36 4.77 -4.91 12.10
C ASP A 36 3.85 -3.68 12.13
N HIS A 37 4.47 -2.51 12.37
CA HIS A 37 3.82 -1.20 12.40
C HIS A 37 3.43 -0.71 11.00
N GLU A 38 3.55 -1.55 9.97
CA GLU A 38 3.61 -1.10 8.58
C GLU A 38 2.24 -0.76 7.98
N HIS A 39 1.14 -1.17 8.62
CA HIS A 39 -0.22 -0.99 8.09
C HIS A 39 -1.27 -0.61 9.15
N ASP A 40 -0.92 0.23 10.13
CA ASP A 40 -1.95 0.83 10.99
C ASP A 40 -2.61 1.97 10.20
N PHE A 41 -3.73 1.68 9.56
CA PHE A 41 -4.54 2.67 8.86
C PHE A 41 -5.95 2.62 9.44
N ASP A 42 -6.48 3.76 9.88
CA ASP A 42 -7.85 3.79 10.35
C ASP A 42 -8.81 3.80 9.16
N ILE A 43 -9.72 2.83 9.15
CA ILE A 43 -10.71 2.65 8.10
C ILE A 43 -12.06 3.08 8.65
N VAL A 44 -12.60 4.19 8.14
CA VAL A 44 -13.88 4.75 8.60
C VAL A 44 -14.93 4.65 7.50
N ALA A 45 -16.06 4.01 7.81
CA ALA A 45 -17.16 3.77 6.87
C ALA A 45 -18.15 4.96 6.79
N TYR A 46 -18.58 5.28 5.58
CA TYR A 46 -19.52 6.35 5.27
C TYR A 46 -20.58 5.92 4.26
N ARG A 47 -21.81 6.39 4.48
CA ARG A 47 -22.95 6.19 3.57
C ARG A 47 -23.35 7.50 2.90
N THR A 48 -23.52 7.46 1.59
CA THR A 48 -23.97 8.63 0.84
C THR A 48 -25.45 8.90 1.12
N THR A 49 -25.81 10.16 1.35
CA THR A 49 -27.22 10.56 1.58
C THR A 49 -27.64 11.52 0.48
N PHE A 50 -28.83 11.32 -0.06
CA PHE A 50 -29.36 12.14 -1.16
C PHE A 50 -29.37 13.64 -0.82
N TRP A 51 -29.94 14.02 0.33
CA TRP A 51 -30.02 15.42 0.77
C TRP A 51 -28.67 16.11 0.95
N ARG A 52 -27.68 15.40 1.53
CA ARG A 52 -26.33 15.93 1.71
C ARG A 52 -25.61 16.13 0.38
N THR A 53 -25.79 15.17 -0.53
CA THR A 53 -25.24 15.24 -1.88
C THR A 53 -25.88 16.37 -2.68
N PHE A 54 -27.21 16.53 -2.57
CA PHE A 54 -27.94 17.63 -3.20
C PHE A 54 -27.46 19.00 -2.70
N PHE A 55 -27.38 19.19 -1.38
CA PHE A 55 -26.90 20.45 -0.79
C PHE A 55 -25.44 20.75 -1.19
N PHE A 56 -24.58 19.73 -1.25
CA PHE A 56 -23.21 19.86 -1.73
C PHE A 56 -23.17 20.39 -3.18
N TYR A 57 -24.00 19.85 -4.08
CA TYR A 57 -24.05 20.32 -5.47
C TYR A 57 -24.70 21.70 -5.59
N ALA A 58 -25.74 22.00 -4.82
CA ALA A 58 -26.37 23.31 -4.78
C ALA A 58 -25.39 24.41 -4.33
N LEU A 59 -24.63 24.15 -3.26
CA LEU A 59 -23.62 25.08 -2.75
C LEU A 59 -22.41 25.20 -3.69
N SER A 60 -22.03 24.10 -4.35
CA SER A 60 -21.00 24.13 -5.39
C SER A 60 -21.43 24.99 -6.59
N PHE A 61 -22.69 24.90 -7.00
CA PHE A 61 -23.23 25.71 -8.09
C PHE A 61 -23.33 27.18 -7.68
N GLY A 62 -23.85 27.48 -6.48
CA GLY A 62 -23.98 28.85 -5.96
C GLY A 62 -22.65 29.59 -5.77
N THR A 63 -21.54 28.86 -5.61
CA THR A 63 -20.19 29.44 -5.47
C THR A 63 -19.37 29.37 -6.75
N CYS A 64 -20.00 29.09 -7.91
CA CYS A 64 -19.31 28.90 -9.19
C CYS A 64 -18.15 27.88 -9.11
N GLY A 65 -18.27 26.85 -8.26
CA GLY A 65 -17.28 25.80 -8.09
C GLY A 65 -16.16 26.08 -7.07
N LEU A 66 -16.08 27.29 -6.50
CA LEU A 66 -15.06 27.62 -5.48
C LEU A 66 -15.18 26.74 -4.23
N PHE A 67 -16.40 26.44 -3.79
CA PHE A 67 -16.62 25.55 -2.65
C PHE A 67 -16.11 24.12 -2.92
N ARG A 68 -16.36 23.61 -4.13
CA ARG A 68 -15.87 22.29 -4.55
C ARG A 68 -14.36 22.26 -4.67
N LEU A 69 -13.76 23.34 -5.15
CA LEU A 69 -12.31 23.49 -5.25
C LEU A 69 -11.66 23.46 -3.87
N PHE A 70 -12.18 24.24 -2.92
CA PHE A 70 -11.70 24.23 -1.53
C PHE A 70 -11.80 22.84 -0.91
N LEU A 71 -12.92 22.15 -1.08
CA LEU A 71 -13.11 20.79 -0.56
C LEU A 71 -12.26 19.73 -1.28
N HIS A 72 -11.79 19.99 -2.51
CA HIS A 72 -10.88 19.09 -3.20
C HIS A 72 -9.55 18.93 -2.45
N TRP A 73 -9.08 19.99 -1.79
CA TRP A 73 -7.85 19.97 -0.99
C TRP A 73 -8.04 19.40 0.42
N TYR A 74 -9.28 19.37 0.92
CA TYR A 74 -9.63 18.84 2.25
C TYR A 74 -10.58 17.64 2.14
N PRO A 75 -10.07 16.44 1.80
CA PRO A 75 -10.88 15.22 1.64
C PRO A 75 -11.71 14.85 2.89
N LYS A 76 -11.21 15.13 4.10
CA LYS A 76 -11.96 14.98 5.36
C LYS A 76 -13.25 15.81 5.37
N LEU A 77 -13.16 17.08 4.99
CA LEU A 77 -14.33 17.96 4.93
C LEU A 77 -15.26 17.50 3.79
N LEU A 78 -14.70 17.12 2.64
CA LEU A 78 -15.47 16.64 1.48
C LEU A 78 -16.39 15.47 1.86
N ILE A 79 -15.88 14.47 2.59
CA ILE A 79 -16.68 13.32 2.98
C ILE A 79 -17.71 13.65 4.06
N GLN A 80 -17.37 14.52 5.02
CA GLN A 80 -18.31 14.98 6.07
C GLN A 80 -19.50 15.77 5.50
N PHE A 81 -19.27 16.57 4.47
CA PHE A 81 -20.34 17.28 3.77
C PHE A 81 -21.20 16.33 2.94
N ARG A 82 -20.60 15.35 2.25
CA ARG A 82 -21.31 14.47 1.30
C ARG A 82 -21.96 13.24 1.93
N ALA A 83 -21.43 12.73 3.03
CA ALA A 83 -21.80 11.43 3.59
C ALA A 83 -21.95 11.48 5.11
N LYS A 84 -22.66 10.49 5.66
CA LYS A 84 -22.83 10.29 7.11
C LYS A 84 -22.03 9.06 7.54
N LEU A 85 -21.50 9.10 8.77
CA LEU A 85 -20.85 7.95 9.41
C LEU A 85 -21.84 6.77 9.49
N CYS A 86 -21.39 5.58 9.11
CA CYS A 86 -22.23 4.38 9.13
C CYS A 86 -21.44 3.14 9.56
N SER A 87 -22.15 2.05 9.87
CA SER A 87 -21.53 0.74 10.01
C SER A 87 -20.98 0.26 8.66
N VAL A 88 -19.99 -0.63 8.71
CA VAL A 88 -19.35 -1.21 7.51
C VAL A 88 -20.36 -1.94 6.62
N GLU A 89 -21.42 -2.48 7.22
CA GLU A 89 -22.54 -3.16 6.56
C GLU A 89 -23.40 -2.26 5.67
N SER A 90 -23.31 -0.93 5.75
CA SER A 90 -24.07 -0.03 4.88
C SER A 90 -23.19 1.02 4.19
N ALA A 91 -21.88 0.75 4.13
CA ALA A 91 -20.89 1.66 3.59
C ALA A 91 -20.89 1.68 2.05
N ASP A 92 -21.06 2.87 1.47
CA ASP A 92 -20.81 3.13 0.04
C ASP A 92 -19.37 3.61 -0.19
N LEU A 93 -18.82 4.28 0.83
CA LEU A 93 -17.53 4.96 0.82
C LEU A 93 -16.77 4.60 2.09
N VAL A 94 -15.46 4.51 1.96
CA VAL A 94 -14.54 4.30 3.07
C VAL A 94 -13.48 5.39 3.02
N LEU A 95 -13.20 5.99 4.18
CA LEU A 95 -12.09 6.90 4.39
C LEU A 95 -10.95 6.11 5.00
N VAL A 96 -9.84 5.99 4.27
CA VAL A 96 -8.61 5.42 4.79
C VAL A 96 -7.74 6.55 5.33
N VAL A 97 -7.33 6.43 6.59
CA VAL A 97 -6.44 7.39 7.26
C VAL A 97 -5.08 6.75 7.43
N ASP A 98 -4.07 7.33 6.77
CA ASP A 98 -2.66 6.93 6.95
C ASP A 98 -2.14 7.40 8.33
N ASN A 99 -1.11 6.75 8.87
CA ASN A 99 -0.33 7.18 10.04
C ASN A 99 0.14 8.64 9.94
N HIS A 100 0.31 9.13 8.71
CA HIS A 100 0.70 10.52 8.41
C HIS A 100 -0.50 11.48 8.32
N ASN A 101 -1.69 11.11 8.83
CA ASN A 101 -2.94 11.88 8.70
C ASN A 101 -3.30 12.22 7.25
N ARG A 102 -2.91 11.38 6.29
CA ARG A 102 -3.39 11.48 4.90
C ARG A 102 -4.73 10.78 4.79
N HIS A 103 -5.61 11.36 3.99
CA HIS A 103 -7.00 10.94 3.90
C HIS A 103 -7.36 10.62 2.46
N ASP A 104 -7.65 9.35 2.21
CA ASP A 104 -8.01 8.87 0.90
C ASP A 104 -9.42 8.28 0.93
N ILE A 105 -10.26 8.70 -0.01
CA ILE A 105 -11.63 8.23 -0.12
C ILE A 105 -11.68 7.10 -1.14
N CYS A 106 -12.05 5.92 -0.69
CA CYS A 106 -12.24 4.73 -1.51
C CYS A 106 -13.74 4.42 -1.67
N LYS A 107 -14.12 3.94 -2.86
CA LYS A 107 -15.47 3.39 -3.08
C LYS A 107 -15.49 1.93 -2.64
N VAL A 108 -16.53 1.56 -1.90
CA VAL A 108 -16.78 0.17 -1.53
C VAL A 108 -17.61 -0.48 -2.63
N TYR A 109 -17.20 -1.66 -3.06
CA TYR A 109 -17.95 -2.51 -3.96
C TYR A 109 -18.60 -3.63 -3.15
N HIS A 110 -19.85 -3.94 -3.49
CA HIS A 110 -20.60 -5.04 -2.91
C HIS A 110 -21.00 -6.01 -4.03
N ARG A 111 -20.88 -7.31 -3.79
CA ARG A 111 -21.40 -8.36 -4.67
C ARG A 111 -22.26 -9.29 -3.81
N ASN A 112 -23.54 -9.33 -4.14
CA ASN A 112 -24.48 -10.28 -3.56
C ASN A 112 -24.58 -11.51 -4.46
N ARG A 113 -24.88 -12.66 -3.87
CA ARG A 113 -25.10 -13.97 -4.50
C ARG A 113 -26.33 -14.00 -5.41
N SER A 114 -26.36 -13.18 -6.46
CA SER A 114 -27.43 -13.18 -7.47
C SER A 114 -26.98 -13.71 -8.83
N GLY A 115 -25.73 -14.16 -8.97
CA GLY A 115 -25.16 -14.70 -10.21
C GLY A 115 -24.25 -15.90 -9.94
N THR A 116 -24.04 -16.70 -10.98
CA THR A 116 -23.25 -17.95 -11.05
C THR A 116 -21.74 -17.79 -10.73
N ASP A 117 -21.33 -16.68 -10.12
CA ASP A 117 -19.95 -16.38 -9.76
C ASP A 117 -19.73 -16.77 -8.29
N HIS A 118 -18.88 -17.77 -8.06
CA HIS A 118 -18.44 -18.18 -6.72
C HIS A 118 -17.67 -17.02 -6.05
N THR A 119 -18.23 -16.40 -5.02
CA THR A 119 -17.55 -15.39 -4.19
C THR A 119 -16.75 -16.08 -3.10
N VAL A 120 -15.48 -16.30 -3.38
CA VAL A 120 -14.62 -17.13 -2.53
C VAL A 120 -13.55 -16.28 -1.88
N VAL A 121 -13.23 -16.57 -0.62
CA VAL A 121 -12.25 -15.86 0.20
C VAL A 121 -11.28 -16.86 0.79
N ALA A 122 -9.99 -16.55 0.81
CA ALA A 122 -9.01 -17.37 1.51
C ALA A 122 -9.03 -17.06 3.02
N ASN A 123 -9.32 -18.07 3.84
CA ASN A 123 -9.10 -18.04 5.27
C ASN A 123 -7.59 -17.99 5.59
N THR A 124 -7.28 -17.65 6.84
CA THR A 124 -5.91 -17.63 7.39
C THR A 124 -5.19 -18.97 7.26
N ASP A 125 -5.92 -20.06 7.11
CA ASP A 125 -5.37 -21.42 6.98
C ASP A 125 -5.08 -21.79 5.52
N GLY A 126 -5.24 -20.85 4.58
CA GLY A 126 -5.10 -21.09 3.13
C GLY A 126 -6.28 -21.84 2.50
N THR A 127 -7.32 -22.15 3.28
CA THR A 127 -8.58 -22.75 2.78
C THR A 127 -9.48 -21.69 2.18
N LEU A 128 -10.20 -22.05 1.12
CA LEU A 128 -11.07 -21.14 0.39
C LEU A 128 -12.52 -21.35 0.84
N THR A 129 -13.13 -20.33 1.46
CA THR A 129 -14.52 -20.34 1.93
C THR A 129 -15.40 -19.49 1.04
N GLU A 130 -16.60 -20.00 0.72
CA GLU A 130 -17.61 -19.23 -0.01
C GLU A 130 -18.36 -18.33 0.96
N LEU A 131 -18.41 -17.02 0.68
CA LEU A 131 -19.17 -16.05 1.46
C LEU A 131 -20.44 -15.63 0.72
N GLU A 132 -21.54 -15.45 1.46
CA GLU A 132 -22.86 -15.04 0.93
C GLU A 132 -22.88 -13.57 0.47
N ASP A 133 -22.14 -12.71 1.15
CA ASP A 133 -21.99 -11.29 0.83
C ASP A 133 -20.51 -10.90 0.83
N LEU A 134 -19.99 -10.53 -0.34
CA LEU A 134 -18.61 -10.06 -0.48
C LEU A 134 -18.58 -8.54 -0.62
N ARG A 135 -17.80 -7.90 0.26
CA ARG A 135 -17.53 -6.45 0.22
C ARG A 135 -16.04 -6.23 0.12
N TRP A 136 -15.65 -5.38 -0.82
CA TRP A 136 -14.25 -5.04 -0.98
C TRP A 136 -14.04 -3.61 -1.45
N PHE A 137 -12.88 -3.07 -1.12
CA PHE A 137 -12.39 -1.84 -1.73
C PHE A 137 -10.93 -2.02 -2.13
N LYS A 138 -10.43 -1.14 -3.00
CA LYS A 138 -9.03 -1.13 -3.41
C LYS A 138 -8.35 0.12 -2.88
N TYR A 139 -7.28 -0.05 -2.12
CA TYR A 139 -6.46 1.03 -1.61
C TYR A 139 -4.99 0.74 -1.88
N ARG A 140 -4.25 1.71 -2.41
CA ARG A 140 -2.83 1.56 -2.80
C ARG A 140 -2.52 0.26 -3.58
N LYS A 141 -3.41 -0.11 -4.51
CA LYS A 141 -3.35 -1.35 -5.32
C LYS A 141 -3.60 -2.66 -4.55
N LEU A 142 -3.78 -2.62 -3.25
CA LEU A 142 -4.21 -3.77 -2.45
C LEU A 142 -5.74 -3.84 -2.40
N GLN A 143 -6.26 -5.06 -2.47
CA GLN A 143 -7.68 -5.34 -2.29
C GLN A 143 -7.93 -5.70 -0.83
N TYR A 144 -8.84 -4.97 -0.20
CA TYR A 144 -9.29 -5.21 1.16
C TYR A 144 -10.69 -5.81 1.10
N THR A 145 -10.84 -7.00 1.67
CA THR A 145 -12.11 -7.73 1.77
C THR A 145 -12.59 -7.73 3.22
N TRP A 146 -13.89 -7.54 3.41
CA TRP A 146 -14.49 -7.60 4.74
C TRP A 146 -14.78 -9.06 5.11
N ILE A 147 -14.14 -9.57 6.16
CA ILE A 147 -14.25 -10.95 6.63
C ILE A 147 -14.42 -10.92 8.15
N ASP A 148 -15.43 -11.60 8.70
CA ASP A 148 -15.61 -11.82 10.14
C ASP A 148 -15.50 -10.56 11.03
N GLY A 149 -15.91 -9.40 10.52
CA GLY A 149 -15.89 -8.14 11.26
C GLY A 149 -14.59 -7.33 11.14
N GLU A 150 -13.63 -7.76 10.32
CA GLU A 150 -12.38 -7.05 10.06
C GLU A 150 -12.09 -6.89 8.55
N TRP A 151 -11.33 -5.85 8.21
CA TRP A 151 -10.80 -5.67 6.86
C TRP A 151 -9.50 -6.46 6.73
N SER A 152 -9.52 -7.51 5.91
CA SER A 152 -8.34 -8.31 5.61
C SER A 152 -7.88 -8.09 4.17
N THR A 153 -6.58 -8.27 3.94
CA THR A 153 -6.02 -8.35 2.59
C THR A 153 -5.63 -9.80 2.31
N PRO A 154 -5.64 -10.26 1.05
CA PRO A 154 -5.15 -11.58 0.70
C PRO A 154 -3.74 -11.85 1.25
N SER A 155 -2.85 -10.84 1.21
CA SER A 155 -1.48 -10.93 1.74
C SER A 155 -1.45 -11.15 3.26
N ARG A 156 -2.36 -10.53 4.03
CA ARG A 156 -2.46 -10.70 5.48
C ARG A 156 -2.95 -12.10 5.89
N ALA A 157 -3.70 -12.78 5.03
CA ALA A 157 -4.07 -14.18 5.27
C ALA A 157 -2.82 -15.08 5.31
N TYR A 158 -1.76 -14.74 4.56
CA TYR A 158 -0.50 -15.51 4.52
C TYR A 158 0.62 -14.93 5.39
N SER A 159 0.50 -13.70 5.92
CA SER A 159 1.57 -13.06 6.69
C SER A 159 1.88 -13.76 8.01
N HIS A 160 0.94 -14.56 8.54
CA HIS A 160 1.12 -15.34 9.76
C HIS A 160 1.54 -16.79 9.49
N VAL A 161 1.61 -17.22 8.23
CA VAL A 161 1.94 -18.58 7.85
C VAL A 161 3.45 -18.72 7.77
N THR A 162 4.04 -19.57 8.60
CA THR A 162 5.48 -19.84 8.53
C THR A 162 5.83 -20.58 7.23
N PRO A 163 7.05 -20.39 6.68
CA PRO A 163 7.50 -21.10 5.49
C PRO A 163 7.35 -22.63 5.60
N GLU A 164 7.51 -23.18 6.80
CA GLU A 164 7.33 -24.62 7.09
C GLU A 164 5.89 -25.10 6.91
N VAL A 165 4.91 -24.33 7.38
CA VAL A 165 3.48 -24.67 7.22
C VAL A 165 3.10 -24.58 5.74
N LEU A 166 3.60 -23.56 5.04
CA LEU A 166 3.37 -23.39 3.62
C LEU A 166 3.95 -24.57 2.83
N ALA A 167 5.17 -24.99 3.14
CA ALA A 167 5.81 -26.13 2.49
C ALA A 167 5.09 -27.47 2.77
N LYS A 168 4.58 -27.68 3.98
CA LYS A 168 3.76 -28.86 4.33
C LYS A 168 2.39 -28.85 3.65
N SER A 169 1.86 -27.66 3.36
CA SER A 169 0.56 -27.50 2.69
C SER A 169 0.62 -27.71 1.17
N ALA A 170 1.81 -27.68 0.57
CA ALA A 170 1.98 -27.83 -0.87
C ALA A 170 1.77 -29.29 -1.31
N PRO A 171 0.76 -29.60 -2.15
CA PRO A 171 0.52 -30.96 -2.61
C PRO A 171 1.65 -31.41 -3.56
N PRO A 172 2.27 -32.59 -3.33
CA PRO A 172 3.35 -33.09 -4.18
C PRO A 172 2.90 -33.39 -5.63
N SER A 173 1.59 -33.54 -5.86
CA SER A 173 0.98 -33.73 -7.18
C SER A 173 0.62 -32.42 -7.91
N GLY A 174 0.91 -31.26 -7.33
CA GLY A 174 0.46 -29.95 -7.84
C GLY A 174 -1.03 -29.66 -7.57
N LEU A 175 -1.46 -28.44 -7.90
CA LEU A 175 -2.86 -28.00 -7.74
C LEU A 175 -3.77 -28.60 -8.83
N LYS A 176 -5.03 -28.87 -8.46
CA LYS A 176 -6.10 -29.25 -9.40
C LYS A 176 -6.60 -28.05 -10.19
N ALA A 177 -7.15 -28.28 -11.38
CA ALA A 177 -7.68 -27.20 -12.22
C ALA A 177 -8.78 -26.38 -11.53
N ASP A 178 -9.70 -27.04 -10.81
CA ASP A 178 -10.77 -26.38 -10.05
C ASP A 178 -10.21 -25.47 -8.95
N ASP A 179 -9.19 -25.96 -8.23
CA ASP A 179 -8.50 -25.25 -7.17
C ASP A 179 -7.73 -24.03 -7.70
N VAL A 180 -7.17 -24.12 -8.91
CA VAL A 180 -6.53 -23.00 -9.60
C VAL A 180 -7.58 -21.97 -10.02
N ALA A 181 -8.70 -22.40 -10.61
CA ALA A 181 -9.77 -21.51 -11.03
C ALA A 181 -10.37 -20.73 -9.85
N LEU A 182 -10.52 -21.40 -8.71
CA LEU A 182 -11.01 -20.80 -7.47
C LEU A 182 -10.05 -19.73 -6.94
N ARG A 183 -8.75 -20.06 -6.85
CA ARG A 183 -7.70 -19.12 -6.44
C ARG A 183 -7.59 -17.94 -7.40
N ARG A 184 -7.69 -18.18 -8.70
CA ARG A 184 -7.64 -17.14 -9.74
C ARG A 184 -8.81 -16.16 -9.62
N THR A 185 -9.98 -16.63 -9.17
CA THR A 185 -11.13 -15.76 -8.89
C THR A 185 -10.88 -14.85 -7.69
N TYR A 186 -10.17 -15.33 -6.67
CA TYR A 186 -9.88 -14.56 -5.45
C TYR A 186 -8.65 -13.65 -5.56
N PHE A 187 -7.48 -14.19 -5.94
CA PHE A 187 -6.22 -13.43 -6.03
C PHE A 187 -6.10 -12.64 -7.34
N GLY A 188 -6.79 -13.07 -8.39
CA GLY A 188 -6.61 -12.54 -9.73
C GLY A 188 -5.36 -13.11 -10.41
N MET A 189 -4.97 -12.44 -11.51
CA MET A 189 -3.75 -12.75 -12.27
C MET A 189 -2.52 -12.18 -11.55
N ASN A 190 -1.37 -12.84 -11.68
CA ASN A 190 -0.06 -12.38 -11.21
C ASN A 190 0.50 -11.27 -12.12
N VAL A 191 -0.24 -10.17 -12.23
CA VAL A 191 0.13 -9.00 -13.01
C VAL A 191 0.04 -7.76 -12.15
N MET A 192 1.02 -6.87 -12.30
CA MET A 192 0.99 -5.56 -11.67
C MET A 192 0.60 -4.50 -12.71
N PRO A 193 -0.71 -4.24 -12.94
CA PRO A 193 -1.14 -3.32 -13.98
C PRO A 193 -0.81 -1.87 -13.58
N VAL A 194 0.28 -1.34 -14.11
CA VAL A 194 0.60 0.09 -14.06
C VAL A 194 -0.32 0.83 -15.03
N LYS A 195 -1.50 1.22 -14.55
CA LYS A 195 -2.42 2.06 -15.33
C LYS A 195 -1.79 3.43 -15.56
N LEU A 196 -1.66 3.84 -16.83
CA LEU A 196 -1.28 5.20 -17.17
C LEU A 196 -2.47 6.11 -16.90
N SER A 197 -2.23 7.16 -16.11
CA SER A 197 -3.20 8.23 -15.97
C SER A 197 -3.42 8.87 -17.34
N PRO A 198 -4.67 9.02 -17.81
CA PRO A 198 -4.95 9.68 -19.06
C PRO A 198 -4.52 11.15 -18.99
N PHE A 199 -4.18 11.73 -20.15
CA PHE A 199 -3.62 13.08 -20.23
C PHE A 199 -4.50 14.14 -19.55
N TYR A 200 -5.82 14.05 -19.70
CA TYR A 200 -6.76 15.00 -19.09
C TYR A 200 -6.73 14.96 -17.55
N GLU A 201 -6.51 13.78 -16.95
CA GLU A 201 -6.46 13.64 -15.49
C GLU A 201 -5.20 14.29 -14.93
N LEU A 202 -4.08 14.15 -15.66
CA LEU A 202 -2.83 14.82 -15.35
C LEU A 202 -2.97 16.34 -15.41
N VAL A 203 -3.56 16.86 -16.50
CA VAL A 203 -3.82 18.30 -16.67
C VAL A 203 -4.74 18.83 -15.57
N TYR A 204 -5.83 18.11 -15.27
CA TYR A 204 -6.78 18.51 -14.22
C TYR A 204 -6.12 18.58 -12.85
N LYS A 205 -5.31 17.58 -12.50
CA LYS A 205 -4.56 17.55 -11.23
C LYS A 205 -3.55 18.70 -11.14
N GLU A 206 -2.85 18.98 -12.24
CA GLU A 206 -1.87 20.07 -12.31
C GLU A 206 -2.55 21.44 -12.17
N VAL A 207 -3.61 21.71 -12.93
CA VAL A 207 -4.34 23.00 -12.92
C VAL A 207 -4.99 23.30 -11.57
N LEU A 208 -5.43 22.27 -10.84
CA LEU A 208 -6.01 22.42 -9.49
C LEU A 208 -4.98 22.49 -8.37
N SER A 209 -3.69 22.47 -8.70
CA SER A 209 -2.64 22.74 -7.72
C SER A 209 -2.78 24.17 -7.19
N PRO A 210 -2.65 24.40 -5.86
CA PRO A 210 -2.77 25.72 -5.25
C PRO A 210 -1.92 26.80 -5.93
N PHE A 211 -0.76 26.42 -6.48
CA PHE A 211 0.13 27.31 -7.22
C PHE A 211 -0.52 27.94 -8.46
N TYR A 212 -1.17 27.14 -9.32
CA TYR A 212 -1.75 27.66 -10.56
C TYR A 212 -3.04 28.45 -10.31
N ILE A 213 -3.77 28.12 -9.25
CA ILE A 213 -4.93 28.91 -8.83
C ILE A 213 -4.48 30.28 -8.33
N PHE A 214 -3.40 30.34 -7.54
CA PHE A 214 -2.79 31.61 -7.16
C PHE A 214 -2.29 32.41 -8.37
N GLN A 215 -1.71 31.73 -9.38
CA GLN A 215 -1.37 32.39 -10.64
C GLN A 215 -2.58 32.97 -11.36
N ALA A 216 -3.68 32.23 -11.46
CA ALA A 216 -4.88 32.70 -12.15
C ALA A 216 -5.44 33.97 -11.49
N VAL A 217 -5.46 34.01 -10.14
CA VAL A 217 -5.82 35.21 -9.37
C VAL A 217 -4.84 36.34 -9.66
N SER A 218 -3.53 36.05 -9.63
CA SER A 218 -2.50 37.06 -9.91
C SER A 218 -2.67 37.67 -11.30
N VAL A 219 -2.76 36.85 -12.35
CA VAL A 219 -3.00 37.30 -13.73
C VAL A 219 -4.24 38.18 -13.84
N THR A 220 -5.32 37.83 -13.13
CA THR A 220 -6.55 38.64 -13.08
C THR A 220 -6.30 40.01 -12.46
N VAL A 221 -5.56 40.08 -11.35
CA VAL A 221 -5.21 41.36 -10.70
C VAL A 221 -4.35 42.24 -11.61
N TRP A 222 -3.29 41.69 -12.20
CA TRP A 222 -2.42 42.43 -13.13
C TRP A 222 -3.15 42.90 -14.39
N TYR A 223 -4.14 42.12 -14.85
CA TYR A 223 -4.98 42.52 -15.99
C TYR A 223 -5.92 43.67 -15.66
N VAL A 224 -6.51 43.69 -14.45
CA VAL A 224 -7.41 44.76 -14.00
C VAL A 224 -6.65 46.07 -13.76
N ASP A 225 -5.38 46.00 -13.37
CA ASP A 225 -4.52 47.16 -13.13
C ASP A 225 -3.79 47.64 -14.41
N ASP A 226 -4.31 47.28 -15.60
CA ASP A 226 -3.79 47.64 -16.93
C ASP A 226 -2.34 47.20 -17.25
N TYR A 227 -1.76 46.32 -16.44
CA TYR A 227 -0.41 45.75 -16.63
C TYR A 227 -0.42 44.50 -17.53
N VAL A 228 -0.93 44.65 -18.75
CA VAL A 228 -1.16 43.54 -19.70
C VAL A 228 0.12 42.75 -20.03
N TRP A 229 1.28 43.41 -20.13
CA TRP A 229 2.55 42.75 -20.45
C TRP A 229 3.04 41.79 -19.37
N TYR A 230 2.88 42.15 -18.09
CA TYR A 230 3.23 41.29 -16.97
C TYR A 230 2.28 40.10 -16.88
N ALA A 231 0.98 40.33 -17.06
CA ALA A 231 -0.01 39.26 -17.14
C ALA A 231 0.30 38.26 -18.28
N ALA A 232 0.66 38.77 -19.47
CA ALA A 232 1.04 37.94 -20.61
C ALA A 232 2.30 37.10 -20.32
N LEU A 233 3.34 37.69 -19.71
CA LEU A 233 4.55 36.96 -19.33
C LEU A 233 4.25 35.81 -18.36
N ILE A 234 3.42 36.06 -17.35
CA ILE A 234 3.01 35.04 -16.36
C ILE A 234 2.26 33.89 -17.04
N ILE A 235 1.38 34.18 -18.00
CA ILE A 235 0.66 33.15 -18.77
C ILE A 235 1.63 32.30 -19.59
N VAL A 236 2.58 32.93 -20.29
CA VAL A 236 3.55 32.24 -21.17
C VAL A 236 4.47 31.32 -20.35
N MET A 237 5.05 31.83 -19.27
CA MET A 237 5.88 31.02 -18.36
C MET A 237 5.06 29.89 -17.72
N SER A 238 3.81 30.21 -17.38
CA SER A 238 2.74 29.32 -16.93
C SER A 238 2.58 28.09 -17.79
N LEU A 239 2.25 28.35 -19.04
CA LEU A 239 1.99 27.34 -20.04
C LEU A 239 3.24 26.48 -20.30
N TYR A 240 4.42 27.12 -20.36
CA TYR A 240 5.68 26.40 -20.53
C TYR A 240 5.95 25.43 -19.38
N SER A 241 5.79 25.88 -18.13
CA SER A 241 5.96 25.06 -16.93
C SER A 241 5.02 23.86 -16.94
N VAL A 242 3.72 24.08 -17.19
CA VAL A 242 2.72 22.99 -17.25
C VAL A 242 3.08 21.97 -18.32
N ILE A 243 3.45 22.41 -19.53
CA ILE A 243 3.82 21.49 -20.63
C ILE A 243 5.04 20.66 -20.24
N MET A 244 6.06 21.27 -19.64
CA MET A 244 7.27 20.56 -19.23
C MET A 244 6.99 19.55 -18.12
N THR A 245 6.25 19.95 -17.08
CA THR A 245 5.85 19.04 -15.98
C THR A 245 5.05 17.86 -16.53
N LEU A 246 4.05 18.10 -17.39
CA LEU A 246 3.22 17.04 -17.98
C LEU A 246 4.05 16.07 -18.83
N ARG A 247 4.99 16.58 -19.63
CA ARG A 247 5.90 15.74 -20.43
C ARG A 247 6.79 14.89 -19.53
N GLN A 248 7.37 15.49 -18.49
CA GLN A 248 8.22 14.79 -17.53
C GLN A 248 7.45 13.70 -16.79
N THR A 249 6.28 14.01 -16.22
CA THR A 249 5.43 13.04 -15.51
C THR A 249 5.03 11.89 -16.43
N ARG A 250 4.62 12.19 -17.67
CA ARG A 250 4.24 11.15 -18.63
C ARG A 250 5.42 10.25 -19.03
N SER A 251 6.60 10.83 -19.22
CA SER A 251 7.82 10.08 -19.50
C SER A 251 8.19 9.15 -18.35
N GLN A 252 8.09 9.63 -17.11
CA GLN A 252 8.32 8.83 -15.92
C GLN A 252 7.30 7.68 -15.79
N GLN A 253 6.00 7.94 -16.00
CA GLN A 253 4.97 6.90 -15.97
C GLN A 253 5.21 5.81 -17.01
N ARG A 254 5.64 6.17 -18.24
CA ARG A 254 5.98 5.20 -19.28
C ARG A 254 7.19 4.35 -18.92
N ARG A 255 8.24 4.98 -18.37
CA ARG A 255 9.45 4.26 -17.95
C ARG A 255 9.16 3.27 -16.81
N LEU A 256 8.31 3.66 -15.86
CA LEU A 256 7.84 2.76 -14.80
C LEU A 256 7.01 1.61 -15.37
N GLN A 257 6.14 1.90 -16.35
CA GLN A 257 5.35 0.84 -17.00
C GLN A 257 6.25 -0.18 -17.71
N SER A 258 7.28 0.25 -18.45
CA SER A 258 8.16 -0.67 -19.17
C SER A 258 8.98 -1.59 -18.26
N MET A 259 9.21 -1.20 -17.00
CA MET A 259 9.93 -2.04 -16.03
C MET A 259 9.07 -3.16 -15.41
N VAL A 260 7.74 -3.10 -15.57
CA VAL A 260 6.79 -3.96 -14.82
C VAL A 260 6.14 -5.04 -15.69
N VAL A 261 6.36 -5.03 -17.01
CA VAL A 261 5.62 -5.87 -17.98
C VAL A 261 6.46 -7.05 -18.51
N GLU A 262 7.52 -7.44 -17.82
CA GLU A 262 8.27 -8.64 -18.22
C GLU A 262 7.53 -9.88 -17.74
N HIS A 263 6.98 -10.63 -18.70
CA HIS A 263 6.37 -11.95 -18.52
C HIS A 263 7.16 -12.96 -19.35
N GLU A 264 7.37 -14.13 -18.79
CA GLU A 264 8.08 -15.23 -19.43
C GLU A 264 7.40 -16.55 -19.05
N GLU A 265 7.68 -17.58 -19.83
CA GLU A 265 7.21 -18.93 -19.54
C GLU A 265 7.95 -19.50 -18.32
N VAL A 266 7.18 -19.99 -17.36
CA VAL A 266 7.67 -20.70 -16.18
C VAL A 266 7.17 -22.14 -16.19
N GLU A 267 7.97 -23.05 -15.64
CA GLU A 267 7.60 -24.45 -15.46
C GLU A 267 6.90 -24.64 -14.11
N VAL A 268 5.67 -25.15 -14.11
CA VAL A 268 4.91 -25.48 -12.91
C VAL A 268 4.50 -26.95 -12.91
N ILE A 269 4.38 -27.53 -11.71
CA ILE A 269 3.77 -28.84 -11.50
C ILE A 269 2.28 -28.63 -11.23
N ARG A 270 1.44 -29.12 -12.15
CA ARG A 270 -0.03 -29.13 -12.01
C ARG A 270 -0.58 -30.55 -12.17
N GLU A 271 -1.90 -30.66 -12.10
CA GLU A 271 -2.73 -31.86 -12.19
C GLU A 271 -1.99 -33.16 -12.58
N ASN A 272 -1.98 -34.11 -11.64
CA ASN A 272 -1.33 -35.42 -11.74
C ASN A 272 0.21 -35.40 -11.74
N GLY A 273 0.84 -34.34 -11.24
CA GLY A 273 2.30 -34.24 -11.10
C GLY A 273 3.04 -34.01 -12.42
N ARG A 274 2.36 -33.49 -13.45
CA ARG A 274 2.98 -33.17 -14.74
C ARG A 274 3.54 -31.75 -14.73
N VAL A 275 4.73 -31.61 -15.30
CA VAL A 275 5.34 -30.30 -15.56
C VAL A 275 4.69 -29.70 -16.79
N CYS A 276 4.14 -28.50 -16.63
CA CYS A 276 3.53 -27.70 -17.68
C CYS A 276 4.19 -26.33 -17.73
N THR A 277 4.44 -25.81 -18.94
CA THR A 277 4.85 -24.42 -19.12
C THR A 277 3.63 -23.51 -19.13
N LEU A 278 3.69 -22.41 -18.39
CA LEU A 278 2.67 -21.36 -18.39
C LEU A 278 3.28 -19.98 -18.29
N ASP A 279 2.52 -18.96 -18.69
CA ASP A 279 2.95 -17.58 -18.59
C ASP A 279 3.01 -17.13 -17.11
N SER A 280 4.05 -16.40 -16.72
CA SER A 280 4.22 -15.96 -15.33
C SER A 280 3.05 -15.13 -14.76
N SER A 281 2.20 -14.55 -15.62
CA SER A 281 0.97 -13.87 -15.22
C SER A 281 -0.14 -14.79 -14.70
N GLU A 282 -0.06 -16.09 -15.00
CA GLU A 282 -1.09 -17.08 -14.68
C GLU A 282 -0.85 -17.88 -13.39
N ILE A 283 0.30 -17.64 -12.73
CA ILE A 283 0.70 -18.27 -11.47
C ILE A 283 -0.28 -17.87 -10.37
N VAL A 284 -0.69 -18.84 -9.55
CA VAL A 284 -1.51 -18.61 -8.35
C VAL A 284 -0.77 -19.06 -7.07
N PRO A 285 -1.05 -18.45 -5.90
CA PRO A 285 -0.47 -18.89 -4.64
C PRO A 285 -0.72 -20.38 -4.37
N GLY A 286 0.36 -21.12 -4.14
CA GLY A 286 0.34 -22.58 -3.95
C GLY A 286 0.83 -23.39 -5.14
N ASP A 287 0.96 -22.79 -6.34
CA ASP A 287 1.60 -23.45 -7.48
C ASP A 287 3.05 -23.87 -7.11
N VAL A 288 3.46 -25.05 -7.57
CA VAL A 288 4.81 -25.58 -7.35
C VAL A 288 5.65 -25.30 -8.59
N LEU A 289 6.63 -24.40 -8.47
CA LEU A 289 7.53 -24.01 -9.56
C LEU A 289 8.72 -24.97 -9.66
N VAL A 290 9.08 -25.32 -10.90
CA VAL A 290 10.29 -26.09 -11.21
C VAL A 290 11.35 -25.12 -11.72
N ILE A 291 12.49 -25.08 -11.03
CA ILE A 291 13.62 -24.24 -11.43
C ILE A 291 14.51 -25.06 -12.38
N PRO A 292 14.66 -24.66 -13.66
CA PRO A 292 15.48 -25.40 -14.61
C PRO A 292 16.97 -25.26 -14.26
N PRO A 293 17.81 -26.25 -14.61
CA PRO A 293 19.25 -26.25 -14.27
C PRO A 293 20.04 -25.12 -14.95
N GLN A 294 19.52 -24.54 -16.04
CA GLN A 294 20.10 -23.37 -16.70
C GLN A 294 19.83 -22.03 -15.96
N GLY A 295 19.03 -22.05 -14.90
CA GLY A 295 18.58 -20.86 -14.18
C GLY A 295 17.31 -20.25 -14.77
N CYS A 296 16.60 -19.46 -13.97
CA CYS A 296 15.41 -18.71 -14.38
C CYS A 296 15.28 -17.41 -13.57
N MET A 297 14.52 -16.45 -14.11
CA MET A 297 14.08 -15.29 -13.35
C MET A 297 12.87 -15.65 -12.49
N MET A 298 12.82 -15.14 -11.26
CA MET A 298 11.71 -15.37 -10.33
C MET A 298 10.70 -14.22 -10.44
N TYR A 299 9.45 -14.55 -10.80
CA TYR A 299 8.36 -13.58 -11.03
C TYR A 299 7.39 -13.44 -9.84
N CYS A 300 7.61 -14.18 -8.76
CA CYS A 300 6.81 -14.13 -7.53
C CYS A 300 7.64 -14.57 -6.32
N ASP A 301 7.16 -14.22 -5.11
CA ASP A 301 7.75 -14.68 -3.86
C ASP A 301 7.52 -16.18 -3.68
N CYS A 302 8.59 -16.93 -3.37
CA CYS A 302 8.58 -18.39 -3.32
C CYS A 302 9.27 -18.93 -2.07
N VAL A 303 8.80 -20.08 -1.61
CA VAL A 303 9.46 -20.89 -0.57
C VAL A 303 10.11 -22.09 -1.23
N LEU A 304 11.38 -22.35 -0.90
CA LEU A 304 12.12 -23.50 -1.43
C LEU A 304 11.63 -24.78 -0.76
N LEU A 305 11.08 -25.71 -1.56
CA LEU A 305 10.52 -26.99 -1.07
C LEU A 305 11.52 -28.16 -1.09
N ASN A 306 12.46 -28.15 -2.05
CA ASN A 306 13.44 -29.21 -2.20
C ASN A 306 14.70 -28.67 -2.91
N GLY A 307 15.86 -29.21 -2.54
CA GLY A 307 17.14 -28.90 -3.15
C GLY A 307 17.83 -27.66 -2.56
N THR A 308 18.80 -27.16 -3.31
CA THR A 308 19.58 -25.97 -2.97
C THR A 308 19.68 -25.07 -4.19
N VAL A 309 19.67 -23.76 -3.94
CA VAL A 309 19.69 -22.76 -5.02
C VAL A 309 20.64 -21.63 -4.66
N ILE A 310 21.24 -21.05 -5.69
CA ILE A 310 22.02 -19.82 -5.59
C ILE A 310 21.15 -18.72 -6.18
N VAL A 311 20.84 -17.72 -5.37
CA VAL A 311 19.94 -16.62 -5.76
C VAL A 311 20.73 -15.33 -5.85
N ASN A 312 20.53 -14.59 -6.94
CA ASN A 312 21.02 -13.22 -7.05
C ASN A 312 19.92 -12.25 -6.61
N GLU A 313 20.08 -11.65 -5.43
CA GLU A 313 19.14 -10.66 -4.90
C GLU A 313 19.57 -9.21 -5.18
N SER A 314 20.57 -8.99 -6.04
CA SER A 314 21.14 -7.65 -6.30
C SER A 314 20.12 -6.63 -6.78
N MET A 315 19.07 -7.06 -7.48
CA MET A 315 17.98 -6.18 -7.91
C MET A 315 17.11 -5.67 -6.76
N LEU A 316 17.02 -6.43 -5.65
CA LEU A 316 16.15 -6.14 -4.52
C LEU A 316 16.92 -5.53 -3.34
N THR A 317 18.07 -6.12 -3.00
CA THR A 317 18.88 -5.73 -1.83
C THR A 317 20.03 -4.80 -2.18
N GLY A 318 20.42 -4.73 -3.46
CA GLY A 318 21.60 -3.99 -3.90
C GLY A 318 22.93 -4.69 -3.60
N GLU A 319 22.90 -5.86 -2.95
CA GLU A 319 24.09 -6.67 -2.71
C GLU A 319 24.41 -7.50 -3.95
N SER A 320 25.60 -7.33 -4.52
CA SER A 320 26.01 -8.02 -5.74
C SER A 320 26.47 -9.47 -5.51
N ILE A 321 26.54 -9.90 -4.25
CA ILE A 321 27.04 -11.24 -3.89
C ILE A 321 25.85 -12.20 -3.89
N PRO A 322 25.87 -13.27 -4.69
CA PRO A 322 24.80 -14.25 -4.71
C PRO A 322 24.73 -15.01 -3.37
N ILE A 323 23.52 -15.30 -2.92
CA ILE A 323 23.24 -15.94 -1.64
C ILE A 323 22.86 -17.40 -1.88
N TYR A 324 23.38 -18.29 -1.04
CA TYR A 324 23.04 -19.70 -1.06
C TYR A 324 21.83 -19.97 -0.16
N LYS A 325 20.76 -20.56 -0.71
CA LYS A 325 19.57 -20.99 0.04
C LYS A 325 19.45 -22.51 0.03
N VAL A 326 19.16 -23.07 1.21
CA VAL A 326 18.94 -24.51 1.43
C VAL A 326 17.53 -24.70 1.94
N CYS A 327 16.89 -25.78 1.51
CA CYS A 327 15.62 -26.20 2.05
C CYS A 327 15.84 -26.76 3.47
N ASP A 328 15.55 -25.97 4.50
CA ASP A 328 15.55 -26.40 5.90
C ASP A 328 14.10 -26.66 6.33
N LEU A 329 13.56 -27.80 5.91
CA LEU A 329 12.27 -28.31 6.37
C LEU A 329 12.57 -29.35 7.43
N GLY A 330 12.62 -28.91 8.69
CA GLY A 330 12.89 -29.76 9.86
C GLY A 330 11.90 -30.89 10.08
#